data_AF-A0A7C6HTY2-F1
#
_entry.id   AF-A0A7C6HTY2-F1
#
_cell.length_a   1.000
_cell.length_b   1.000
_cell.length_c   1.000
_cell.angle_alpha   90.00
_cell.angle_beta   90.00
_cell.angle_gamma   90.00
#
_symmetry.space_group_name_H-M   'P 1'
#
loop_
_entity.id
_entity.type
_entity.pdbx_description
1 polymer ?
#
loop_
_entity_poly.entity_id
_entity_poly.type
_entity_poly.pdbx_seq_one_letter_code
_entity_poly.pdbx_strand_id
1 'polypeptide(L)' 'MEQNIKEAIENIRPFLQRDGGDLEFVEYTADKIVRVRLQGTCHGCPGAQMTLKGVVERILKEQYPEIAGVESV' A
#
# COMPACT_ATOMS: atom_id res chain seq x y z
N MET A 1 6.68 -13.10 -5.62
CA MET A 1 6.24 -11.70 -5.78
C MET A 1 5.53 -11.19 -4.53
N GLU A 2 4.49 -11.90 -4.06
CA GLU A 2 3.74 -11.49 -2.86
C GLU A 2 4.61 -11.26 -1.63
N GLN A 3 5.61 -12.12 -1.39
CA GLN A 3 6.52 -11.98 -0.26
C GLN A 3 7.36 -10.69 -0.33
N ASN A 4 7.88 -10.36 -1.51
CA ASN A 4 8.61 -9.12 -1.75
C ASN A 4 7.73 -7.88 -1.48
N ILE A 5 6.47 -7.93 -1.92
CA ILE A 5 5.50 -6.86 -1.67
C ILE A 5 5.21 -6.73 -0.17
N LYS A 6 5.03 -7.86 0.54
CA LYS A 6 4.83 -7.87 1.99
C LYS A 6 6.03 -7.27 2.73
N GLU A 7 7.25 -7.63 2.36
CA GLU A 7 8.47 -7.04 2.94
C GLU A 7 8.57 -5.54 2.66
N ALA A 8 8.29 -5.10 1.43
CA ALA A 8 8.25 -3.68 1.10
C ALA A 8 7.21 -2.94 1.95
N ILE A 9 6.02 -3.51 2.12
CA ILE A 9 4.95 -2.96 2.96
C ILE A 9 5.36 -2.87 4.43
N GLU A 10 5.97 -3.91 5.00
CA GLU A 10 6.45 -3.91 6.39
C GLU A 10 7.50 -2.81 6.63
N ASN A 11 8.33 -2.49 5.63
CA ASN A 11 9.28 -1.38 5.72
C ASN A 11 8.60 0.01 5.71
N ILE A 12 7.42 0.12 5.10
CA ILE A 12 6.67 1.39 4.99
C ILE A 12 5.74 1.58 6.21
N ARG A 13 5.25 0.50 6.83
CA ARG A 13 4.35 0.54 7.99
C ARG A 13 4.77 1.49 9.12
N PRO A 14 6.05 1.55 9.56
CA PRO A 14 6.46 2.48 10.61
C PRO A 14 6.21 3.95 10.25
N PHE A 15 6.34 4.30 8.97
CA PHE A 15 6.06 5.66 8.48
C PHE A 15 4.56 5.94 8.45
N LEU A 16 3.75 4.95 8.06
CA LEU A 16 2.29 5.06 8.05
C LEU A 16 1.72 5.19 9.46
N GLN A 17 2.23 4.39 10.39
CA GLN A 17 1.82 4.38 11.80
C GLN A 17 2.16 5.69 12.51
N ARG A 18 3.22 6.39 12.09
CA ARG A 18 3.53 7.75 12.56
C ARG A 18 2.45 8.77 12.20
N ASP A 19 1.83 8.62 11.03
CA ASP A 19 0.69 9.42 10.58
C ASP A 19 -0.66 8.87 11.11
N GLY A 20 -0.63 7.84 11.95
CA GLY A 20 -1.83 7.22 12.53
C GLY A 20 -2.62 6.34 11.55
N GLY A 21 -2.00 5.95 10.44
CA GLY A 21 -2.52 4.96 9.50
C GLY A 21 -1.83 3.61 9.63
N ASP A 22 -2.42 2.56 9.09
CA ASP A 22 -1.74 1.30 8.85
C ASP A 22 -2.22 0.73 7.52
N LEU A 23 -1.51 -0.25 6.96
CA LEU A 23 -1.98 -0.96 5.78
C LEU A 23 -1.65 -2.43 5.85
N GLU A 24 -2.54 -3.23 5.28
CA GLU A 24 -2.41 -4.67 5.21
C GLU A 24 -2.41 -5.13 3.76
N PHE A 25 -1.48 -6.00 3.40
CA PHE A 25 -1.49 -6.65 2.10
C PHE A 25 -2.63 -7.66 2.03
N VAL A 26 -3.46 -7.58 0.99
CA VAL A 26 -4.57 -8.50 0.77
C VAL A 26 -4.19 -9.54 -0.29
N GLU A 27 -3.87 -9.09 -1.50
CA GLU A 27 -3.51 -9.99 -2.60
C GLU A 27 -2.74 -9.25 -3.71
N TYR A 28 -2.08 -10.02 -4.57
CA TYR A 28 -1.51 -9.55 -5.82
C TYR A 28 -2.20 -10.26 -6.98
N THR A 29 -2.90 -9.50 -7.83
CA THR A 29 -3.75 -10.06 -8.89
C THR A 29 -2.93 -10.43 -10.13
N ALA A 30 -3.53 -11.23 -11.02
CA ALA A 30 -2.94 -11.57 -12.32
C ALA A 30 -2.70 -10.34 -13.21
N ASP A 31 -3.50 -9.28 -13.04
CA ASP A 31 -3.35 -7.97 -13.71
C ASP A 31 -2.21 -7.12 -13.12
N LYS A 32 -1.40 -7.70 -12.24
CA LYS A 32 -0.29 -7.04 -11.55
C LYS A 32 -0.73 -5.89 -10.64
N ILE A 33 -1.94 -5.98 -10.09
CA ILE A 33 -2.47 -5.00 -9.13
C ILE A 33 -2.27 -5.52 -7.71
N VAL A 34 -1.71 -4.68 -6.85
CA VAL A 34 -1.59 -4.97 -5.41
C VAL A 34 -2.82 -4.45 -4.70
N ARG A 35 -3.61 -5.35 -4.11
CA ARG A 35 -4.75 -4.99 -3.28
C ARG A 35 -4.32 -4.89 -1.83
N VAL A 36 -4.60 -3.76 -1.21
CA VAL A 36 -4.26 -3.47 0.19
C VAL A 36 -5.51 -3.01 0.95
N ARG A 37 -5.55 -3.28 2.25
CA ARG A 37 -6.56 -2.74 3.14
C ARG A 37 -5.95 -1.64 3.98
N LEU A 38 -6.45 -0.41 3.83
CA LEU A 38 -6.03 0.72 4.66
C LEU A 38 -6.75 0.65 6.01
N GLN A 39 -5.98 0.75 7.09
CA GLN A 39 -6.45 0.72 8.47
C GLN A 39 -6.07 2.01 9.21
N GLY A 40 -6.63 2.21 10.41
CA GLY A 40 -6.32 3.35 11.29
C GLY A 40 -7.11 4.62 10.98
N THR A 41 -6.59 5.75 11.44
CA THR A 41 -7.21 7.09 11.33
C THR A 41 -7.45 7.50 9.88
N CYS A 42 -6.65 6.93 8.96
CA CYS A 42 -6.79 7.13 7.53
C CYS A 42 -8.06 6.50 6.94
N HIS A 43 -8.81 5.67 7.67
CA HIS A 43 -10.07 5.09 7.20
C HIS A 43 -11.20 6.15 7.04
N GLY A 44 -11.14 7.26 7.78
CA GLY A 44 -12.23 8.26 7.82
C GLY A 44 -12.00 9.52 6.99
N CYS A 45 -10.77 9.78 6.52
CA CYS A 45 -10.44 11.01 5.77
C CYS A 45 -10.09 10.67 4.31
N PRO A 46 -10.94 10.98 3.33
CA PRO A 46 -10.72 10.60 1.93
C PRO A 46 -9.41 11.17 1.35
N GLY A 47 -8.95 12.33 1.82
CA GLY A 47 -7.66 12.90 1.43
C GLY A 47 -6.45 12.09 1.90
N ALA A 48 -6.52 11.51 3.11
CA ALA A 48 -5.45 10.68 3.65
C ALA A 48 -5.34 9.34 2.90
N GLN A 49 -6.47 8.74 2.53
CA GLN A 49 -6.49 7.49 1.75
C GLN A 49 -5.83 7.65 0.38
N MET A 50 -6.18 8.73 -0.33
CA MET A 50 -5.63 9.00 -1.65
C MET A 50 -4.11 9.26 -1.59
N THR A 51 -3.66 10.00 -0.57
CA THR A 51 -2.25 10.33 -0.36
C THR A 51 -1.44 9.08 -0.02
N LEU A 52 -1.90 8.27 0.96
CA LEU A 52 -1.21 7.04 1.35
C LEU A 52 -1.13 6.03 0.21
N LYS A 53 -2.24 5.83 -0.50
CA LYS A 53 -2.28 4.97 -1.69
C LYS A 53 -1.22 5.41 -2.71
N GLY A 54 -1.13 6.71 -2.99
CA GLY A 54 -0.15 7.25 -3.94
C GLY A 54 1.29 7.03 -3.51
N VAL A 55 1.60 7.19 -2.23
CA VAL A 55 2.95 6.92 -1.68
C VAL A 55 3.30 5.44 -1.81
N VAL A 56 2.41 4.55 -1.41
CA VAL A 56 2.63 3.09 -1.47
C VAL A 56 2.79 2.63 -2.91
N GLU A 57 1.94 3.10 -3.82
CA GLU A 57 2.05 2.77 -5.24
C GLU A 57 3.39 3.23 -5.82
N ARG A 58 3.85 4.44 -5.47
CA ARG A 58 5.13 4.96 -5.94
C ARG A 58 6.29 4.09 -5.46
N ILE A 59 6.36 3.80 -4.15
CA ILE A 59 7.44 2.99 -3.58
C ILE A 59 7.46 1.58 -4.18
N LEU A 60 6.27 0.97 -4.34
CA LEU A 60 6.14 -0.35 -4.94
C LEU A 60 6.57 -0.34 -6.41
N LYS A 61 6.21 0.68 -7.20
CA LYS A 61 6.64 0.81 -8.60
C LYS A 61 8.13 1.13 -8.74
N GLU A 62 8.73 1.87 -7.80
CA GLU A 62 10.17 2.14 -7.78
C GLU A 62 10.99 0.88 -7.52
N GLN A 63 10.53 0.00 -6.63
CA GLN A 63 11.19 -1.29 -6.38
C GLN A 63 10.82 -2.38 -7.39
N TYR A 64 9.57 -2.37 -7.86
CA TYR A 64 8.98 -3.38 -8.72
C TYR A 64 8.20 -2.72 -9.86
N PRO A 65 8.88 -2.34 -10.95
CA PRO A 65 8.25 -1.65 -12.09
C PRO A 65 7.22 -2.50 -12.84
N GLU A 66 7.14 -3.80 -12.56
CA GLU A 66 6.11 -4.69 -13.09
C GLU A 66 4.72 -4.49 -12.48
N ILE A 67 4.62 -3.83 -11.32
CA ILE A 67 3.34 -3.56 -10.67
C ILE A 67 2.55 -2.53 -11.48
N ALA A 68 1.35 -2.91 -11.94
CA ALA A 68 0.48 -2.03 -12.71
C ALA A 68 -0.12 -0.92 -11.84
N GLY A 69 -0.48 -1.24 -10.59
CA GLY A 69 -1.04 -0.29 -9.65
C GLY A 69 -1.36 -0.88 -8.28
N VAL A 70 -1.85 -0.02 -7.40
CA VAL A 70 -2.34 -0.40 -6.07
C VAL A 70 -3.83 -0.08 -5.97
N GLU A 71 -4.61 -0.92 -5.30
CA GLU A 71 -6.02 -0.68 -5.01
C GLU A 71 -6.33 -0.92 -3.53
N SER A 72 -7.18 -0.06 -2.96
CA SER A 72 -7.66 -0.19 -1.59
C SER A 72 -8.98 -0.95 -1.55
N VAL A 73 -9.10 -1.95 -0.67
CA VAL A 73 -10.29 -2.83 -0.53
C VAL A 73 -10.88 -2.83 0.86
#